data_AF-A0A352IV23-F1
#
_entry.id   AF-A0A352IV23-F1
#
_cell.length_a   1.000
_cell.length_b   1.000
_cell.length_c   1.000
_cell.angle_alpha   90.00
_cell.angle_beta   90.00
_cell.angle_gamma   90.00
#
_symmetry.space_group_name_H-M   'P 1'
#
loop_
_entity.id
_entity.type
_entity.pdbx_description
1 polymer ?
#
loop_
_entity_poly.entity_id
_entity_poly.type
_entity_poly.pdbx_seq_one_letter_code
_entity_poly.pdbx_strand_id
1 'polypeptide(L)'
;FEGDCSQQDYARQMIQDYIDAGVQPEDVWPQSFNLKDVLFWVDEMPEFGRQAVFLDQSESTLVNASATYMAYLKSRGVNILAPALWKLLTLDSQRQIVPSRYAENAREAGLDLIAWTVERSGPLEKGGGWYYQTVTDAINNDGDVLTVIDVLAREVGVIGVFSDWPATTTFYANCMGLSKH
;
A
#
# COMPACT_ATOMS: atom_id res chain seq x y z
N PHE A 1 -11.56 32.51 -1.69
CA PHE A 1 -10.39 31.78 -2.22
C PHE A 1 -10.33 32.08 -3.70
N GLU A 2 -9.50 33.04 -4.10
CA GLU A 2 -9.28 33.46 -5.48
C GLU A 2 -7.80 33.22 -5.81
N GLY A 3 -7.53 32.24 -6.67
CA GLY A 3 -6.19 31.89 -7.14
C GLY A 3 -6.20 30.46 -7.68
N ASP A 4 -5.79 30.28 -8.94
CA ASP A 4 -5.54 28.98 -9.55
C ASP A 4 -4.49 28.22 -8.71
N CYS A 5 -4.93 27.38 -7.78
CA CYS A 5 -4.03 26.48 -7.07
C CYS A 5 -3.60 25.38 -8.03
N SER A 6 -2.29 25.29 -8.29
CA SER A 6 -1.74 24.13 -8.99
C SER A 6 -1.82 22.89 -8.10
N GLN A 7 -1.70 21.70 -8.70
CA GLN A 7 -1.64 20.45 -7.93
C GLN A 7 -0.51 20.48 -6.88
N GLN A 8 0.62 21.11 -7.18
CA GLN A 8 1.74 21.24 -6.24
C GLN A 8 1.46 22.24 -5.12
N ASP A 9 0.63 23.26 -5.37
CA ASP A 9 0.20 24.16 -4.30
C ASP A 9 -0.71 23.43 -3.32
N TYR A 10 -1.59 22.55 -3.81
CA TYR A 10 -2.38 21.67 -2.95
C TYR A 10 -1.49 20.72 -2.13
N ALA A 11 -0.53 20.04 -2.77
CA ALA A 11 0.40 19.13 -2.09
C ALA A 11 1.23 19.87 -1.02
N ARG A 12 1.67 21.09 -1.31
CA ARG A 12 2.36 21.97 -0.36
C ARG A 12 1.47 22.35 0.82
N GLN A 13 0.26 22.85 0.54
CA GLN A 13 -0.65 23.33 1.57
C GLN A 13 -0.99 22.23 2.58
N MET A 14 -1.24 21.00 2.10
CA MET A 14 -1.55 19.86 2.98
C MET A 14 -0.49 19.63 4.06
N ILE A 15 0.80 19.69 3.70
CA ILE A 15 1.89 19.52 4.67
C ILE A 15 2.08 20.78 5.52
N GLN A 16 1.93 21.97 4.93
CA GLN A 16 2.02 23.22 5.67
C GLN A 16 1.00 23.28 6.82
N ASP A 17 -0.22 22.78 6.60
CA ASP A 17 -1.25 22.70 7.63
C ASP A 17 -0.82 21.83 8.83
N TYR A 18 -0.10 20.72 8.60
CA TYR A 18 0.47 19.89 9.68
C TYR A 18 1.60 20.60 10.41
N ILE A 19 2.47 21.30 9.68
CA ILE A 19 3.56 22.10 10.25
C ILE A 19 3.00 23.20 11.15
N ASP A 20 2.02 23.95 10.67
CA ASP A 20 1.39 25.07 11.38
C ASP A 20 0.62 24.58 12.62
N ALA A 21 0.07 23.36 12.56
CA ALA A 21 -0.55 22.68 13.70
C ALA A 21 0.45 22.07 14.69
N GLY A 22 1.76 22.08 14.40
CA GLY A 22 2.80 21.52 15.25
C GLY A 22 2.79 19.99 15.32
N VAL A 23 2.24 19.31 14.30
CA VAL A 23 2.24 17.84 14.21
C VAL A 23 3.62 17.36 13.78
N GLN A 24 4.14 16.35 14.48
CA GLN A 24 5.47 15.82 14.19
C GLN A 24 5.44 15.02 12.87
N PRO A 25 6.48 15.12 12.03
CA PRO A 25 6.53 14.39 10.76
C PRO A 25 6.36 12.88 10.92
N GLU A 26 6.85 12.28 12.01
CA GLU A 26 6.68 10.86 12.30
C GLU A 26 5.22 10.39 12.42
N ASP A 27 4.30 11.29 12.77
CA ASP A 27 2.88 10.99 12.94
C ASP A 27 2.09 11.08 11.62
N VAL A 28 2.74 11.45 10.51
CA VAL A 28 2.06 11.76 9.24
C VAL A 28 2.59 10.89 8.10
N TRP A 29 1.67 10.24 7.39
CA TRP A 29 1.95 9.41 6.22
C TRP A 29 1.26 10.02 4.98
N PRO A 30 1.85 11.05 4.35
CA PRO A 30 1.20 11.71 3.22
C PRO A 30 1.13 10.74 2.03
N GLN A 31 -0.04 10.60 1.43
CA GLN A 31 -0.30 9.61 0.39
C GLN A 31 -0.92 10.23 -0.87
N SER A 32 -0.49 9.78 -2.05
CA SER A 32 -1.07 10.22 -3.32
C SER A 32 -1.00 9.13 -4.40
N PHE A 33 -2.02 9.08 -5.26
CA PHE A 33 -2.00 8.30 -6.52
C PHE A 33 -1.16 8.97 -7.61
N ASN A 34 -0.76 10.22 -7.41
CA ASN A 34 0.07 10.96 -8.35
C ASN A 34 1.52 10.95 -7.85
N LEU A 35 2.38 10.22 -8.57
CA LEU A 35 3.81 10.15 -8.25
C LEU A 35 4.47 11.54 -8.19
N LYS A 36 3.98 12.54 -8.93
CA LYS A 36 4.53 13.90 -8.86
C LYS A 36 4.34 14.56 -7.49
N ASP A 37 3.26 14.24 -6.78
CA ASP A 37 3.02 14.79 -5.44
C ASP A 37 3.96 14.13 -4.42
N VAL A 38 4.16 12.82 -4.53
CA VAL A 38 5.10 12.06 -3.70
C VAL A 38 6.53 12.58 -3.90
N LEU A 39 6.95 12.74 -5.16
CA LEU A 39 8.27 13.28 -5.47
C LEU A 39 8.42 14.73 -5.00
N PHE A 40 7.35 15.53 -5.09
CA PHE A 40 7.36 16.88 -4.55
C PHE A 40 7.59 16.88 -3.03
N TRP A 41 6.92 16.02 -2.25
CA TRP A 41 7.16 15.93 -0.81
C TRP A 41 8.56 15.40 -0.48
N VAL A 42 9.07 14.44 -1.25
CA VAL A 42 10.44 13.93 -1.10
C VAL A 42 11.47 15.03 -1.34
N ASP A 43 11.29 15.83 -2.39
CA ASP A 43 12.27 16.84 -2.83
C ASP A 43 12.18 18.14 -2.00
N GLU A 44 10.97 18.62 -1.71
CA GLU A 44 10.74 19.95 -1.11
C GLU A 44 10.37 19.91 0.38
N MET A 45 9.93 18.77 0.90
CA MET A 45 9.44 18.61 2.28
C MET A 45 10.02 17.37 2.96
N PRO A 46 11.36 17.19 2.96
CA PRO A 46 12.01 15.92 3.19
C PRO A 46 11.71 15.28 4.56
N GLU A 47 11.33 16.06 5.58
CA GLU A 47 10.94 15.49 6.88
C GLU A 47 9.67 14.65 6.79
N PHE A 48 8.66 15.14 6.06
CA PHE A 48 7.42 14.41 5.75
C PHE A 48 7.61 13.47 4.55
N GLY A 49 8.45 13.85 3.59
CA GLY A 49 8.77 13.09 2.39
C GLY A 49 9.36 11.71 2.67
N ARG A 50 10.06 11.53 3.80
CA ARG A 50 10.54 10.21 4.25
C ARG A 50 9.41 9.19 4.42
N GLN A 51 8.23 9.64 4.85
CA GLN A 51 7.02 8.84 5.06
C GLN A 51 6.00 8.97 3.93
N ALA A 52 6.36 9.59 2.80
CA ALA A 52 5.46 9.73 1.67
C ALA A 52 5.16 8.38 1.01
N VAL A 53 3.88 8.11 0.81
CA VAL A 53 3.33 6.85 0.30
C VAL A 53 2.82 7.03 -1.12
N PHE A 54 3.37 6.26 -2.06
CA PHE A 54 2.85 6.23 -3.42
C PHE A 54 1.75 5.17 -3.55
N LEU A 55 0.51 5.64 -3.78
CA LEU A 55 -0.65 4.77 -4.00
C LEU A 55 -0.68 4.31 -5.46
N ASP A 56 -0.82 3.00 -5.68
CA ASP A 56 -0.79 2.41 -7.02
C ASP A 56 -1.99 1.47 -7.26
N GLN A 57 -2.97 1.97 -8.02
CA GLN A 57 -4.11 1.17 -8.51
C GLN A 57 -4.03 0.88 -10.01
N SER A 58 -2.92 1.24 -10.66
CA SER A 58 -2.76 1.06 -12.10
C SER A 58 -2.70 -0.43 -12.45
N GLU A 59 -3.14 -0.78 -13.67
CA GLU A 59 -2.96 -2.13 -14.19
C GLU A 59 -1.49 -2.57 -14.14
N SER A 60 -1.24 -3.83 -13.80
CA SER A 60 0.12 -4.38 -13.80
C SER A 60 0.59 -4.61 -15.23
N THR A 61 1.66 -3.92 -15.61
CA THR A 61 2.34 -4.05 -16.91
C THR A 61 3.76 -4.55 -16.71
N LEU A 62 4.38 -5.04 -17.79
CA LEU A 62 5.80 -5.41 -17.77
C LEU A 62 6.74 -4.24 -17.39
N VAL A 63 6.28 -2.99 -17.48
CA VAL A 63 7.06 -1.80 -17.14
C VAL A 63 6.88 -1.45 -15.67
N ASN A 64 5.66 -1.10 -15.24
CA ASN A 64 5.40 -0.62 -13.87
C ASN A 64 5.47 -1.71 -12.79
N ALA A 65 5.54 -3.00 -13.16
CA ALA A 65 5.78 -4.09 -12.21
C ALA A 65 7.22 -4.62 -12.25
N SER A 66 8.10 -4.04 -13.08
CA SER A 66 9.49 -4.52 -13.23
C SER A 66 10.39 -4.12 -12.06
N ALA A 67 11.42 -4.93 -11.81
CA ALA A 67 12.50 -4.60 -10.87
C ALA A 67 13.16 -3.26 -11.22
N THR A 68 13.32 -2.93 -12.50
CA THR A 68 13.88 -1.65 -12.96
C THR A 68 13.02 -0.46 -12.51
N TYR A 69 11.68 -0.58 -12.60
CA TYR A 69 10.79 0.48 -12.16
C TYR A 69 10.79 0.64 -10.64
N MET A 70 10.81 -0.46 -9.89
CA MET A 70 10.91 -0.42 -8.43
C MET A 70 12.23 0.23 -7.98
N ALA A 71 13.35 -0.16 -8.60
CA ALA A 71 14.66 0.47 -8.36
C ALA A 71 14.66 1.96 -8.71
N TYR A 72 13.98 2.35 -9.80
CA TYR A 72 13.83 3.76 -10.17
C TYR A 72 13.06 4.54 -9.10
N LEU A 73 11.93 4.03 -8.60
CA LEU A 73 11.17 4.68 -7.53
C LEU A 73 12.04 4.88 -6.28
N LYS A 74 12.76 3.82 -5.86
CA LYS A 74 13.68 3.92 -4.72
C LYS A 74 14.78 4.95 -4.94
N SER A 75 15.37 5.00 -6.13
CA SER A 75 16.43 5.99 -6.46
C SER A 75 15.93 7.43 -6.46
N ARG A 76 14.62 7.64 -6.62
CA ARG A 76 13.96 8.94 -6.55
C ARG A 76 13.52 9.32 -5.13
N GLY A 77 13.90 8.53 -4.13
CA GLY A 77 13.61 8.79 -2.72
C GLY A 77 12.23 8.33 -2.27
N VAL A 78 11.46 7.64 -3.13
CA VAL A 78 10.23 6.97 -2.69
C VAL A 78 10.62 5.78 -1.82
N ASN A 79 10.10 5.73 -0.59
CA ASN A 79 10.40 4.65 0.34
C ASN A 79 9.25 3.65 0.48
N ILE A 80 8.01 4.10 0.28
CA ILE A 80 6.81 3.35 0.66
C ILE A 80 5.86 3.30 -0.54
N LEU A 81 5.51 2.09 -0.95
CA LEU A 81 4.48 1.83 -1.94
C LEU A 81 3.22 1.29 -1.26
N ALA A 82 2.09 1.82 -1.68
CA ALA A 82 0.79 1.29 -1.30
C ALA A 82 0.03 0.86 -2.57
N PRO A 83 0.30 -0.33 -3.11
CA PRO A 83 -0.45 -0.84 -4.25
C PRO A 83 -1.80 -1.44 -3.83
N ALA A 84 -2.75 -1.47 -4.75
CA ALA A 84 -4.00 -2.20 -4.55
C ALA A 84 -3.73 -3.67 -4.21
N LEU A 85 -4.52 -4.24 -3.29
CA LEU A 85 -4.36 -5.58 -2.71
C LEU A 85 -3.98 -6.66 -3.75
N TRP A 86 -4.75 -6.73 -4.84
CA TRP A 86 -4.56 -7.72 -5.90
C TRP A 86 -3.19 -7.63 -6.59
N LYS A 87 -2.50 -6.48 -6.57
CA LYS A 87 -1.15 -6.35 -7.13
C LYS A 87 -0.11 -7.09 -6.30
N LEU A 88 -0.35 -7.30 -5.02
CA LEU A 88 0.60 -7.95 -4.11
C LEU A 88 0.53 -9.46 -4.11
N LEU A 89 -0.55 -10.03 -4.64
CA LEU A 89 -0.89 -11.44 -4.50
C LEU A 89 -1.15 -12.09 -5.85
N THR A 90 -0.82 -13.37 -5.95
CA THR A 90 -1.14 -14.24 -7.09
C THR A 90 -1.44 -15.64 -6.60
N LEU A 91 -1.91 -16.51 -7.49
CA LEU A 91 -1.99 -17.93 -7.25
C LEU A 91 -0.77 -18.67 -7.80
N ASP A 92 -0.29 -19.65 -7.06
CA ASP A 92 0.72 -20.60 -7.54
C ASP A 92 0.10 -21.76 -8.34
N SER A 93 0.93 -22.73 -8.75
CA SER A 93 0.46 -23.92 -9.49
C SER A 93 -0.50 -24.82 -8.71
N GLN A 94 -0.55 -24.69 -7.37
CA GLN A 94 -1.44 -25.42 -6.46
C GLN A 94 -2.63 -24.57 -6.01
N ARG A 95 -2.84 -23.40 -6.62
CA ARG A 95 -3.88 -22.42 -6.26
C ARG A 95 -3.76 -21.90 -4.82
N GLN A 96 -2.56 -21.90 -4.26
CA GLN A 96 -2.28 -21.23 -3.00
C GLN A 96 -2.02 -19.75 -3.26
N ILE A 97 -2.48 -18.90 -2.34
CA ILE A 97 -2.23 -17.46 -2.38
C ILE A 97 -0.76 -17.24 -1.99
N VAL A 98 -0.01 -16.59 -2.86
CA VAL A 98 1.43 -16.32 -2.68
C VAL A 98 1.76 -14.88 -3.09
N PRO A 99 2.91 -14.32 -2.68
CA PRO A 99 3.38 -13.03 -3.17
C PRO A 99 3.46 -12.97 -4.69
N SER A 100 3.02 -11.86 -5.26
CA SER A 100 3.19 -11.61 -6.69
C SER A 100 4.62 -11.19 -7.01
N ARG A 101 4.98 -11.27 -8.30
CA ARG A 101 6.25 -10.72 -8.79
C ARG A 101 6.39 -9.20 -8.55
N TYR A 102 5.28 -8.46 -8.48
CA TYR A 102 5.31 -7.04 -8.13
C TYR A 102 5.80 -6.86 -6.69
N ALA A 103 5.23 -7.63 -5.75
CA ALA A 103 5.62 -7.60 -4.34
C ALA A 103 7.09 -7.99 -4.15
N GLU A 104 7.53 -9.05 -4.83
CA GLU A 104 8.93 -9.50 -4.82
C GLU A 104 9.88 -8.41 -5.32
N ASN A 105 9.62 -7.84 -6.50
CA ASN A 105 10.45 -6.79 -7.09
C ASN A 105 10.51 -5.53 -6.21
N ALA A 106 9.40 -5.15 -5.58
CA ALA A 106 9.37 -3.98 -4.70
C ALA A 106 10.20 -4.21 -3.43
N ARG A 107 10.08 -5.39 -2.81
CA ARG A 107 10.89 -5.78 -1.66
C ARG A 107 12.37 -5.87 -1.99
N GLU A 108 12.73 -6.45 -3.13
CA GLU A 108 14.13 -6.53 -3.60
C GLU A 108 14.74 -5.13 -3.84
N ALA A 109 13.92 -4.16 -4.24
CA ALA A 109 14.34 -2.77 -4.38
C ALA A 109 14.45 -2.01 -3.03
N GLY A 110 14.07 -2.64 -1.91
CA GLY A 110 14.08 -2.02 -0.59
C GLY A 110 12.95 -0.99 -0.39
N LEU A 111 11.81 -1.21 -1.03
CA LEU A 111 10.59 -0.44 -0.82
C LEU A 111 9.73 -1.13 0.25
N ASP A 112 9.25 -0.35 1.21
CA ASP A 112 8.24 -0.83 2.14
C ASP A 112 6.88 -0.89 1.45
N LEU A 113 6.06 -1.86 1.85
CA LEU A 113 4.75 -2.10 1.24
C LEU A 113 3.61 -1.91 2.25
N ILE A 114 2.55 -1.25 1.81
CA ILE A 114 1.28 -1.14 2.54
C ILE A 114 0.15 -1.66 1.63
N ALA A 115 -0.62 -2.65 2.08
CA ALA A 115 -1.74 -3.15 1.30
C ALA A 115 -3.02 -2.33 1.56
N TRP A 116 -3.89 -2.18 0.56
CA TRP A 116 -5.23 -1.61 0.72
C TRP A 116 -6.26 -2.26 -0.22
N THR A 117 -7.50 -2.53 0.18
CA THR A 117 -8.06 -2.70 1.53
C THR A 117 -8.69 -4.08 1.59
N VAL A 118 -8.59 -4.80 2.71
CA VAL A 118 -8.94 -6.23 2.74
C VAL A 118 -10.46 -6.53 2.81
N GLU A 119 -11.31 -5.63 3.27
CA GLU A 119 -12.75 -5.94 3.44
C GLU A 119 -13.70 -5.23 2.46
N ARG A 120 -13.19 -4.36 1.59
CA ARG A 120 -14.04 -3.50 0.74
C ARG A 120 -14.89 -4.28 -0.27
N SER A 121 -14.57 -5.55 -0.51
CA SER A 121 -15.32 -6.46 -1.39
C SER A 121 -16.67 -6.91 -0.84
N GLY A 122 -16.96 -6.68 0.45
CA GLY A 122 -18.10 -7.33 1.12
C GLY A 122 -17.86 -8.83 1.32
N PRO A 123 -18.93 -9.64 1.50
CA PRO A 123 -18.82 -11.08 1.73
C PRO A 123 -18.04 -11.79 0.62
N LEU A 124 -17.13 -12.68 1.00
CA LEU A 124 -16.21 -13.40 0.13
C LEU A 124 -16.74 -14.76 -0.34
N GLU A 125 -17.95 -15.16 0.08
CA GLU A 125 -18.60 -16.42 -0.29
C GLU A 125 -18.70 -16.64 -1.82
N LYS A 126 -18.68 -15.56 -2.61
CA LYS A 126 -18.79 -15.59 -4.07
C LYS A 126 -17.53 -15.03 -4.76
N GLY A 127 -16.40 -14.97 -4.05
CA GLY A 127 -15.19 -14.28 -4.47
C GLY A 127 -15.12 -12.84 -3.96
N GLY A 128 -13.98 -12.19 -4.14
CA GLY A 128 -13.70 -10.85 -3.59
C GLY A 128 -13.66 -9.71 -4.63
N GLY A 129 -14.19 -9.93 -5.83
CA GLY A 129 -14.31 -8.91 -6.87
C GLY A 129 -12.97 -8.26 -7.24
N TRP A 130 -12.97 -6.93 -7.43
CA TRP A 130 -11.79 -6.17 -7.86
C TRP A 130 -10.62 -6.26 -6.87
N TYR A 131 -10.88 -6.29 -5.56
CA TYR A 131 -9.82 -6.31 -4.54
C TYR A 131 -9.06 -7.65 -4.48
N TYR A 132 -9.72 -8.73 -4.88
CA TYR A 132 -9.17 -10.10 -4.86
C TYR A 132 -9.02 -10.68 -6.26
N GLN A 133 -9.04 -9.85 -7.32
CA GLN A 133 -9.18 -10.31 -8.70
C GLN A 133 -8.07 -11.27 -9.16
N THR A 134 -6.85 -11.16 -8.63
CA THR A 134 -5.72 -12.04 -8.97
C THR A 134 -5.72 -13.36 -8.19
N VAL A 135 -6.54 -13.46 -7.16
CA VAL A 135 -6.63 -14.63 -6.28
C VAL A 135 -8.06 -15.17 -6.18
N THR A 136 -8.98 -14.70 -7.02
CA THR A 136 -10.42 -14.94 -6.89
C THR A 136 -10.77 -16.43 -6.84
N ASP A 137 -10.01 -17.29 -7.51
CA ASP A 137 -10.23 -18.74 -7.56
C ASP A 137 -9.94 -19.44 -6.22
N ALA A 138 -9.19 -18.78 -5.32
CA ALA A 138 -8.93 -19.24 -3.96
C ALA A 138 -9.89 -18.63 -2.93
N ILE A 139 -10.75 -17.68 -3.32
CA ILE A 139 -11.66 -16.96 -2.43
C ILE A 139 -13.07 -17.53 -2.53
N ASN A 140 -13.55 -18.12 -1.44
CA ASN A 140 -14.86 -18.75 -1.37
C ASN A 140 -15.55 -18.64 0.01
N ASN A 141 -14.91 -18.04 1.01
CA ASN A 141 -15.49 -17.81 2.32
C ASN A 141 -14.88 -16.59 3.01
N ASP A 142 -15.60 -16.01 3.98
CA ASP A 142 -15.16 -14.79 4.68
C ASP A 142 -13.87 -14.99 5.48
N GLY A 143 -13.55 -16.23 5.86
CA GLY A 143 -12.28 -16.56 6.54
C GLY A 143 -11.05 -16.35 5.68
N ASP A 144 -11.19 -16.32 4.34
CA ASP A 144 -10.08 -16.12 3.40
C ASP A 144 -9.43 -14.75 3.55
N VAL A 145 -10.12 -13.77 4.16
CA VAL A 145 -9.52 -12.48 4.53
C VAL A 145 -8.31 -12.67 5.45
N LEU A 146 -8.37 -13.61 6.39
CA LEU A 146 -7.29 -13.89 7.32
C LEU A 146 -6.13 -14.61 6.63
N THR A 147 -6.43 -15.52 5.68
CA THR A 147 -5.41 -16.14 4.82
C THR A 147 -4.68 -15.08 4.00
N VAL A 148 -5.41 -14.13 3.42
CA VAL A 148 -4.81 -13.02 2.67
C VAL A 148 -3.96 -12.12 3.56
N ILE A 149 -4.45 -11.76 4.76
CA ILE A 149 -3.67 -10.98 5.71
C ILE A 149 -2.40 -11.74 6.14
N ASP A 150 -2.45 -13.06 6.31
CA ASP A 150 -1.29 -13.88 6.67
C ASP A 150 -0.19 -13.83 5.59
N VAL A 151 -0.56 -14.03 4.33
CA VAL A 151 0.39 -13.92 3.20
C VAL A 151 0.95 -12.49 3.09
N LEU A 152 0.12 -11.46 3.25
CA LEU A 152 0.59 -10.07 3.24
C LEU A 152 1.59 -9.79 4.37
N ALA A 153 1.28 -10.20 5.59
CA ALA A 153 2.09 -9.88 6.76
C ALA A 153 3.39 -10.70 6.79
N ARG A 154 3.34 -11.97 6.43
CA ARG A 154 4.44 -12.92 6.65
C ARG A 154 5.29 -13.18 5.42
N GLU A 155 4.67 -13.22 4.24
CA GLU A 155 5.36 -13.60 3.01
C GLU A 155 5.70 -12.38 2.14
N VAL A 156 4.75 -11.44 2.00
CA VAL A 156 5.03 -10.15 1.36
C VAL A 156 5.87 -9.28 2.29
N GLY A 157 5.52 -9.26 3.58
CA GLY A 157 6.21 -8.45 4.59
C GLY A 157 5.76 -6.99 4.58
N VAL A 158 4.45 -6.76 4.41
CA VAL A 158 3.89 -5.39 4.48
C VAL A 158 4.10 -4.80 5.86
N ILE A 159 4.39 -3.50 5.92
CA ILE A 159 4.53 -2.74 7.17
C ILE A 159 3.18 -2.25 7.71
N GLY A 160 2.12 -2.36 6.90
CA GLY A 160 0.76 -2.01 7.27
C GLY A 160 -0.27 -2.56 6.28
N VAL A 161 -1.52 -2.66 6.73
CA VAL A 161 -2.68 -3.05 5.93
C VAL A 161 -3.83 -2.10 6.24
N PHE A 162 -4.32 -1.40 5.23
CA PHE A 162 -5.58 -0.68 5.35
C PHE A 162 -6.73 -1.68 5.44
N SER A 163 -7.62 -1.40 6.38
CA SER A 163 -8.82 -2.19 6.62
C SER A 163 -10.01 -1.25 6.77
N ASP A 164 -11.13 -1.60 6.13
CA ASP A 164 -12.38 -0.87 6.30
C ASP A 164 -13.01 -1.20 7.68
N TRP A 165 -12.53 -2.25 8.36
CA TRP A 165 -12.98 -2.71 9.67
C TRP A 165 -11.80 -3.02 10.61
N PRO A 166 -11.39 -2.08 11.49
CA PRO A 166 -10.15 -2.23 12.28
C PRO A 166 -10.10 -3.48 13.17
N ALA A 167 -11.26 -4.09 13.47
CA ALA A 167 -11.34 -5.34 14.20
C ALA A 167 -10.62 -6.51 13.49
N THR A 168 -10.67 -6.61 12.16
CA THR A 168 -10.08 -7.74 11.41
C THR A 168 -8.56 -7.80 11.57
N THR A 169 -7.89 -6.67 11.28
CA THR A 169 -6.43 -6.57 11.37
C THR A 169 -5.96 -6.63 12.82
N THR A 170 -6.73 -6.05 13.75
CA THR A 170 -6.44 -6.13 15.20
C THR A 170 -6.56 -7.57 15.71
N PHE A 171 -7.61 -8.29 15.32
CA PHE A 171 -7.80 -9.69 15.69
C PHE A 171 -6.64 -10.55 15.18
N TYR A 172 -6.30 -10.43 13.89
CA TYR A 172 -5.17 -11.15 13.30
C TYR A 172 -3.85 -10.83 14.01
N ALA A 173 -3.54 -9.54 14.21
CA ALA A 173 -2.29 -9.12 14.85
C ALA A 173 -2.16 -9.68 16.28
N ASN A 174 -3.25 -9.72 17.04
CA ASN A 174 -3.27 -10.31 18.37
C ASN A 174 -3.11 -11.83 18.34
N CYS A 175 -3.77 -12.54 17.42
CA CYS A 175 -3.63 -13.99 17.28
C CYS A 175 -2.20 -14.40 16.90
N MET A 176 -1.52 -13.59 16.09
CA MET A 176 -0.18 -13.88 15.57
C MET A 176 0.96 -13.27 16.40
N GLY A 177 0.64 -12.54 17.47
CA GLY A 177 1.65 -11.89 18.33
C GLY A 177 2.43 -10.77 17.62
N LEU A 178 1.80 -10.09 16.65
CA LEU A 178 2.39 -8.98 15.88
C LEU A 178 2.18 -7.61 16.55
N SER A 179 1.26 -7.53 17.50
CA SER A 179 1.04 -6.35 18.33
C SER A 179 2.30 -6.07 19.15
N LYS A 180 3.03 -4.99 18.84
CA LYS A 180 4.10 -4.50 19.71
C LYS A 180 3.47 -3.89 20.96
N HIS A 181 3.88 -4.38 22.14
CA HIS A 181 3.66 -3.72 23.42
C HIS A 181 4.65 -2.57 23.61
#